data_AF-A0A6H0CLV5-F1
#
_entry.id   AF-A0A6H0CLV5-F1
#
_cell.length_a   1.000
_cell.length_b   1.000
_cell.length_c   1.000
_cell.angle_alpha   90.00
_cell.angle_beta   90.00
_cell.angle_gamma   90.00
#
_symmetry.space_group_name_H-M   'P 1'
#
loop_
_entity.id
_entity.type
_entity.pdbx_description
1 polymer ?
#
loop_
_entity_poly.entity_id
_entity_poly.type
_entity_poly.pdbx_seq_one_letter_code
_entity_poly.pdbx_strand_id
1 'polypeptide(L)' 'MPASILEEVGHLLDAALIRDSITRLSCPSCGSAHVAQVLGDNGGISYVCTACGHTWS' A
#
# COMPACT_ATOMS: atom_id res chain seq x y z
N MET A 1 33.28 1.43 -7.56
CA MET A 1 32.33 0.30 -7.68
C MET A 1 30.94 0.85 -7.39
N PRO A 2 29.98 0.95 -8.35
CA PRO A 2 28.64 1.41 -8.01
C PRO A 2 27.69 0.21 -7.89
N ALA A 3 27.21 -0.03 -6.67
CA ALA A 3 26.18 -1.01 -6.35
C ALA A 3 24.98 -0.31 -5.69
N SER A 4 24.52 0.80 -6.27
CA SER A 4 23.49 1.65 -5.63
C SER A 4 22.21 1.85 -6.45
N ILE A 5 22.15 1.37 -7.70
CA ILE A 5 21.01 1.64 -8.60
C ILE A 5 19.80 0.73 -8.39
N LEU A 6 19.95 -0.41 -7.69
CA LEU A 6 18.84 -1.35 -7.50
C LEU A 6 17.90 -1.00 -6.35
N GLU A 7 18.36 -0.24 -5.35
CA GLU A 7 17.47 0.19 -4.25
C GLU A 7 16.59 1.39 -4.67
N GLU A 8 17.06 2.26 -5.57
CA GLU A 8 16.32 3.43 -6.04
C GLU A 8 15.09 3.07 -6.88
N VAL A 9 15.15 1.97 -7.65
CA VAL A 9 14.02 1.48 -8.45
C VAL A 9 12.89 0.93 -7.57
N GLY A 10 13.22 0.33 -6.42
CA GLY A 10 12.22 -0.11 -5.44
C GLY A 10 11.40 1.06 -4.92
N HIS A 11 12.03 2.17 -4.55
CA HIS A 11 11.35 3.36 -4.04
C HIS A 11 10.55 4.13 -5.10
N LEU A 12 11.01 4.13 -6.36
CA LEU A 12 10.26 4.77 -7.45
C LEU A 12 9.06 3.92 -7.93
N LEU A 13 9.20 2.59 -7.94
CA LEU A 13 8.07 1.67 -8.17
C LEU A 13 7.08 1.70 -7.02
N ASP A 14 7.55 1.75 -5.78
CA ASP A 14 6.71 1.93 -4.58
C ASP A 14 5.97 3.27 -4.67
N ALA A 15 6.65 4.37 -4.98
CA ALA A 15 6.01 5.68 -5.16
C ALA A 15 4.98 5.71 -6.32
N ALA A 16 5.23 4.99 -7.41
CA ALA A 16 4.30 4.87 -8.54
C ALA A 16 3.10 3.99 -8.19
N LEU A 17 3.30 2.87 -7.49
CA LEU A 17 2.24 2.02 -6.93
C LEU A 17 1.41 2.78 -5.88
N ILE A 18 2.06 3.57 -5.04
CA ILE A 18 1.42 4.47 -4.07
C ILE A 18 0.58 5.52 -4.81
N ARG A 19 1.09 6.14 -5.89
CA ARG A 19 0.32 7.12 -6.67
C ARG A 19 -0.85 6.52 -7.43
N ASP A 20 -0.71 5.34 -8.02
CA ASP A 20 -1.81 4.64 -8.69
C ASP A 20 -2.88 4.18 -7.67
N SER A 21 -2.42 3.73 -6.49
CA SER A 21 -3.28 3.33 -5.37
C SER A 21 -3.94 4.49 -4.63
N ILE A 22 -3.40 5.71 -4.66
CA ILE A 22 -4.07 6.90 -4.12
C ILE A 22 -5.33 7.23 -4.93
N THR A 23 -5.34 6.93 -6.24
CA THR A 23 -6.55 7.04 -7.08
C THR A 23 -7.51 5.86 -6.96
N ARG A 24 -7.01 4.69 -6.55
CA ARG A 24 -7.79 3.46 -6.27
C ARG A 24 -7.14 2.67 -5.14
N LEU A 25 -7.63 2.84 -3.91
CA LEU A 25 -7.07 2.21 -2.71
C LEU A 25 -6.82 0.70 -2.93
N SER A 26 -5.55 0.31 -3.00
CA SER A 26 -5.12 -1.06 -3.25
C SER A 26 -4.17 -1.56 -2.16
N CYS A 27 -4.17 -2.86 -1.93
CA CYS A 27 -3.37 -3.48 -0.88
C CYS A 27 -1.88 -3.44 -1.23
N PRO A 28 -1.02 -2.82 -0.39
CA PRO A 28 0.41 -2.74 -0.67
C PRO A 28 1.12 -4.11 -0.65
N SER A 29 0.51 -5.11 0.02
CA SER A 29 1.09 -6.45 0.13
C SER A 29 0.81 -7.36 -1.07
N CYS A 30 -0.32 -7.19 -1.77
CA CYS A 30 -0.71 -8.11 -2.86
C CYS A 30 -1.28 -7.42 -4.11
N GLY A 31 -1.40 -6.09 -4.11
CA GLY A 31 -1.94 -5.30 -5.22
C GLY A 31 -3.46 -5.37 -5.40
N SER A 32 -4.19 -6.12 -4.55
CA SER A 32 -5.65 -6.24 -4.66
C SER A 32 -6.38 -4.94 -4.31
N ALA A 33 -7.36 -4.54 -5.11
CA ALA A 33 -8.25 -3.41 -4.82
C ALA A 33 -9.37 -3.76 -3.80
N HIS A 34 -9.44 -5.01 -3.34
CA HIS A 34 -10.44 -5.44 -2.35
C HIS A 34 -10.00 -5.02 -0.95
N VAL A 35 -10.33 -3.80 -0.58
CA VAL A 35 -9.95 -3.17 0.69
C VAL A 35 -11.21 -2.70 1.42
N ALA A 36 -11.34 -3.07 2.69
CA ALA A 36 -12.34 -2.54 3.60
C ALA A 36 -11.70 -1.49 4.52
N GLN A 37 -12.39 -0.36 4.67
CA GLN A 37 -12.04 0.67 5.63
C GLN A 37 -12.71 0.35 6.97
N VAL A 38 -11.93 0.39 8.04
CA VAL A 38 -12.36 0.18 9.42
C VAL A 38 -12.16 1.48 10.17
N LEU A 39 -13.24 2.01 10.74
CA LEU A 39 -13.17 3.18 11.62
C LEU A 39 -12.89 2.70 13.04
N GLY A 40 -11.75 3.10 13.59
CA GLY A 40 -11.40 2.84 14.97
C GLY A 40 -12.16 3.75 15.94
N ASP A 41 -12.27 3.34 17.19
CA ASP A 41 -13.04 4.05 18.22
C ASP A 41 -12.50 5.46 18.51
N ASN A 42 -11.23 5.71 18.19
CA ASN A 42 -10.57 7.01 18.32
C ASN A 42 -10.80 7.94 17.10
N GLY A 43 -11.62 7.53 16.13
CA GLY A 43 -11.77 8.23 14.85
C GLY A 43 -10.60 8.02 13.87
N GLY A 44 -9.68 7.12 14.20
CA GLY A 44 -8.62 6.69 13.30
C GLY A 44 -9.17 5.79 12.19
N ILE A 45 -8.58 5.89 11.00
CA ILE A 45 -8.92 5.00 9.89
C ILE A 45 -7.90 3.87 9.85
N SER A 46 -8.37 2.65 9.67
CA SER A 46 -7.55 1.50 9.32
C SER A 46 -8.12 0.84 8.07
N TYR A 47 -7.28 0.10 7.39
CA TYR A 47 -7.61 -0.58 6.15
C TYR A 47 -7.28 -2.06 6.30
N VAL A 48 -8.14 -2.92 5.78
CA VAL A 48 -7.91 -4.36 5.71
C VAL A 48 -8.13 -4.83 4.29
N CYS A 49 -7.17 -5.56 3.73
CA CYS A 49 -7.36 -6.24 2.47
C CYS A 49 -8.19 -7.50 2.69
N THR A 50 -9.37 -7.58 2.07
CA THR A 50 -10.24 -8.76 2.17
C THR A 50 -9.79 -9.92 1.28
N ALA A 51 -8.79 -9.70 0.42
CA ALA A 51 -8.19 -10.74 -0.41
C ALA A 51 -7.02 -11.47 0.29
N CYS A 52 -6.13 -10.75 0.99
CA CYS A 52 -4.94 -11.35 1.62
C CYS A 52 -4.87 -11.18 3.15
N GLY A 53 -5.76 -10.40 3.76
CA GLY A 53 -5.78 -10.16 5.20
C GLY A 53 -4.78 -9.13 5.71
N HIS A 54 -4.02 -8.46 4.83
CA HIS A 54 -3.08 -7.43 5.23
C HIS A 54 -3.81 -6.19 5.81
N THR A 55 -3.31 -5.68 6.94
CA THR A 55 -3.88 -4.52 7.65
C THR A 55 -2.88 -3.37 7.73
N TRP A 56 -3.32 -2.14 7.54
CA TRP A 56 -2.52 -0.93 7.69
C TRP A 56 -3.38 0.26 8.15
N SER A 57 -2.76 1.35 8.58
CA SER A 57 -3.41 2.57 9.07
C SER A 57 -2.83 3.79 8.37
#